data_AF-A0A2G0Q2K3-F1
#
_entry.id   AF-A0A2G0Q2K3-F1
#
_cell.length_a   1.000
_cell.length_b   1.000
_cell.length_c   1.000
_cell.angle_alpha   90.00
_cell.angle_beta   90.00
_cell.angle_gamma   90.00
#
_symmetry.space_group_name_H-M   'P 1'
#
loop_
_entity.id
_entity.type
_entity.pdbx_description
1 polymer ?
#
loop_
_entity_poly.entity_id
_entity_poly.type
_entity_poly.pdbx_seq_one_letter_code
_entity_poly.pdbx_strand_id
1 'polypeptide(L)'
;MKYLKSFAALALSVPMMAFSASPIICENESPEHSITSIWPSLYLSDPNTLCFDVKGWPEFSGTNCVKNGKSAKWTGLVIVSEDGESHGRDSTNFRVMNPTITDERIEYQIEWSRGDEWRTMQNVAINRLTGGAVSYFINEHGGDSYQCRISNKSI
;
A
#
# COMPACT_ATOMS: atom_id res chain seq x y z
N MET A 1 -46.30 35.83 -34.10
CA MET A 1 -46.01 35.23 -32.77
C MET A 1 -45.34 33.88 -33.02
N LYS A 2 -44.07 33.73 -32.67
CA LYS A 2 -43.23 32.53 -32.94
C LYS A 2 -43.10 31.74 -31.64
N TYR A 3 -43.45 30.46 -31.70
CA TYR A 3 -43.37 29.52 -30.59
C TYR A 3 -41.91 29.10 -30.35
N LEU A 4 -41.34 29.42 -29.19
CA LEU A 4 -40.10 28.81 -28.72
C LEU A 4 -40.46 27.60 -27.86
N LYS A 5 -40.09 26.40 -28.32
CA LYS A 5 -40.20 25.16 -27.55
C LYS A 5 -38.97 25.04 -26.64
N SER A 6 -39.18 25.05 -25.32
CA SER A 6 -38.14 24.68 -24.36
C SER A 6 -37.97 23.16 -24.33
N PHE A 7 -36.75 22.69 -24.58
CA PHE A 7 -36.34 21.32 -24.30
C PHE A 7 -35.64 21.31 -22.94
N ALA A 8 -36.24 20.67 -21.94
CA ALA A 8 -35.60 20.40 -20.66
C ALA A 8 -34.66 19.20 -20.81
N ALA A 9 -33.35 19.44 -20.74
CA ALA A 9 -32.36 18.37 -20.70
C ALA A 9 -32.29 17.79 -19.28
N LEU A 10 -32.69 16.53 -19.11
CA LEU A 10 -32.61 15.80 -17.87
C LEU A 10 -31.15 15.33 -17.67
N ALA A 11 -30.39 16.05 -16.84
CA ALA A 11 -29.05 15.64 -16.45
C ALA A 11 -29.14 14.43 -15.52
N LEU A 12 -28.84 13.23 -16.03
CA LEU A 12 -28.66 12.02 -15.23
C LEU A 12 -27.38 12.20 -14.38
N SER A 13 -27.56 12.61 -13.13
CA SER A 13 -26.51 12.57 -12.12
C SER A 13 -26.22 11.10 -11.78
N VAL A 14 -25.21 10.52 -12.40
CA VAL A 14 -24.65 9.25 -11.94
C VAL A 14 -24.02 9.52 -10.56
N PRO A 15 -24.40 8.80 -9.49
CA PRO A 15 -23.71 8.95 -8.21
C PRO A 15 -22.27 8.52 -8.42
N MET A 16 -21.36 9.49 -8.35
CA MET A 16 -19.93 9.24 -8.33
C MET A 16 -19.66 8.47 -7.03
N MET A 17 -19.49 7.15 -7.12
CA MET A 17 -19.11 6.33 -5.97
C MET A 17 -17.74 6.81 -5.51
N ALA A 18 -17.73 7.63 -4.46
CA ALA A 18 -16.52 8.05 -3.78
C ALA A 18 -15.97 6.82 -3.04
N PHE A 19 -15.11 6.05 -3.73
CA PHE A 19 -14.34 4.99 -3.11
C PHE A 19 -13.39 5.63 -2.10
N SER A 20 -13.74 5.54 -0.82
CA SER A 20 -12.88 5.97 0.27
C SER A 20 -11.86 4.89 0.55
N ALA A 21 -10.60 5.27 0.69
CA ALA A 21 -9.55 4.39 1.17
C ALA A 21 -9.90 3.78 2.55
N SER A 22 -9.66 2.49 2.73
CA SER A 22 -9.76 1.76 4.00
C SER A 22 -8.35 1.47 4.53
N PRO A 23 -7.86 2.22 5.53
CA PRO A 23 -6.54 2.00 6.12
C PRO A 23 -6.40 0.59 6.70
N ILE A 24 -5.23 -0.02 6.52
CA ILE A 24 -4.85 -1.26 7.21
C ILE A 24 -3.85 -0.87 8.30
N ILE A 25 -4.30 -0.95 9.55
CA ILE A 25 -3.49 -0.59 10.72
C ILE A 25 -2.96 -1.89 11.31
N CYS A 26 -1.63 -2.06 11.32
CA CYS A 26 -0.95 -3.23 11.87
C CYS A 26 -0.13 -2.82 13.08
N GLU A 27 -0.28 -3.55 14.19
CA GLU A 27 0.44 -3.31 15.45
C GLU A 27 1.34 -4.54 15.71
N ASN A 28 2.64 -4.32 15.96
CA ASN A 28 3.58 -5.41 16.26
C ASN A 28 3.17 -6.11 17.56
N GLU A 29 3.15 -7.46 17.55
CA GLU A 29 2.79 -8.26 18.72
C GLU A 29 3.93 -8.37 19.75
N SER A 30 5.16 -8.04 19.37
CA SER A 30 6.33 -7.97 20.23
C SER A 30 6.66 -6.51 20.58
N PRO A 31 6.30 -6.02 21.79
CA PRO A 31 6.54 -4.64 22.19
C PRO A 31 8.04 -4.31 22.38
N GLU A 32 8.91 -5.31 22.35
CA GLU A 32 10.37 -5.14 22.48
C GLU A 32 11.05 -4.75 21.15
N HIS A 33 10.34 -4.83 20.02
CA HIS A 33 10.88 -4.53 18.70
C HIS A 33 10.68 -3.04 18.33
N SER A 34 11.67 -2.45 17.67
CA SER A 34 11.65 -1.03 17.28
C SER A 34 10.67 -0.71 16.14
N ILE A 35 10.30 -1.71 15.33
CA ILE A 35 9.35 -1.58 14.23
C ILE A 35 7.95 -1.86 14.75
N THR A 36 7.13 -0.82 14.89
CA THR A 36 5.80 -0.92 15.49
C THR A 36 4.69 -1.27 14.48
N SER A 37 4.97 -1.18 13.18
CA SER A 37 4.00 -1.42 12.11
C SER A 37 4.66 -1.84 10.79
N ILE A 38 3.89 -2.46 9.90
CA ILE A 38 4.34 -2.84 8.55
C ILE A 38 4.62 -1.57 7.73
N TRP A 39 5.85 -1.47 7.21
CA TRP A 39 6.31 -0.33 6.41
C TRP A 39 6.38 -0.70 4.91
N PRO A 40 5.96 0.19 3.99
CA PRO A 40 5.26 1.44 4.24
C PRO A 40 3.80 1.18 4.61
N SER A 41 3.17 2.17 5.26
CA SER A 41 1.75 2.08 5.62
C SER A 41 0.88 1.81 4.39
N LEU A 42 -0.14 0.99 4.55
CA LEU A 42 -0.95 0.45 3.45
C LEU A 42 -2.45 0.60 3.69
N TYR A 43 -3.21 0.65 2.61
CA TYR A 43 -4.67 0.79 2.62
C TYR A 43 -5.29 0.15 1.38
N LEU A 44 -6.55 -0.27 1.48
CA LEU A 44 -7.33 -0.70 0.32
C LEU A 44 -8.03 0.53 -0.29
N SER A 45 -7.79 0.81 -1.57
CA SER A 45 -8.57 1.83 -2.29
C SER A 45 -9.90 1.28 -2.80
N ASP A 46 -9.94 -0.02 -3.09
CA ASP A 46 -11.11 -0.82 -3.41
C ASP A 46 -10.82 -2.28 -3.00
N PRO A 47 -11.80 -3.21 -3.04
CA PRO A 47 -11.61 -4.60 -2.59
C PRO A 47 -10.45 -5.37 -3.25
N ASN A 48 -10.01 -4.97 -4.45
CA ASN A 48 -8.99 -5.65 -5.24
C ASN A 48 -7.76 -4.78 -5.52
N THR A 49 -7.65 -3.61 -4.89
CA THR A 49 -6.56 -2.66 -5.12
C THR A 49 -5.93 -2.23 -3.79
N LEU A 50 -4.70 -2.69 -3.58
CA LEU A 50 -3.85 -2.32 -2.45
C LEU A 50 -3.05 -1.08 -2.80
N CYS A 51 -2.99 -0.12 -1.89
CA CYS A 51 -2.21 1.09 -2.05
C CYS A 51 -1.28 1.30 -0.86
N PHE A 52 -0.21 2.05 -1.12
CA PHE A 52 0.81 2.40 -0.14
C PHE A 52 0.83 3.91 0.06
N ASP A 53 0.98 4.36 1.31
CA ASP A 53 1.03 5.77 1.68
C ASP A 53 2.42 6.36 1.45
N VAL A 54 2.78 6.48 0.17
CA VAL A 54 4.11 6.90 -0.28
C VAL A 54 4.06 8.18 -1.14
N LYS A 55 2.86 8.70 -1.43
CA LYS A 55 2.70 9.91 -2.27
C LYS A 55 3.31 11.15 -1.64
N GLY A 56 3.40 11.19 -0.31
CA GLY A 56 4.03 12.29 0.44
C GLY A 56 5.57 12.19 0.50
N TRP A 57 6.18 11.14 -0.04
CA TRP A 57 7.62 11.00 -0.02
C TRP A 57 8.27 12.03 -0.97
N PRO A 58 9.41 12.63 -0.58
CA PRO A 58 10.14 13.47 -1.53
C PRO A 58 10.55 12.65 -2.75
N GLU A 59 10.60 13.28 -3.92
CA GLU A 59 10.85 12.61 -5.21
C GLU A 59 9.84 11.51 -5.59
N PHE A 60 8.66 11.51 -4.98
CA PHE A 60 7.60 10.58 -5.38
C PHE A 60 7.31 10.67 -6.87
N SER A 61 7.45 9.54 -7.56
CA SER A 61 7.03 9.38 -8.94
C SER A 61 6.58 7.94 -9.18
N GLY A 62 5.68 7.73 -10.14
CA GLY A 62 5.12 6.40 -10.44
C GLY A 62 3.74 6.17 -9.81
N THR A 63 3.42 4.90 -9.51
CA THR A 63 2.10 4.48 -9.04
C THR A 63 2.22 3.80 -7.68
N ASN A 64 1.44 4.28 -6.70
CA ASN A 64 1.44 3.75 -5.33
C ASN A 64 0.35 2.70 -5.07
N CYS A 65 -0.45 2.35 -6.08
CA CYS A 65 -1.56 1.41 -5.99
C CYS A 65 -1.35 0.25 -6.95
N VAL A 66 -1.64 -0.96 -6.51
CA VAL A 66 -1.45 -2.20 -7.25
C VAL A 66 -2.73 -3.03 -7.20
N LYS A 67 -3.14 -3.53 -8.37
CA LYS A 67 -4.27 -4.45 -8.50
C LYS A 67 -3.80 -5.88 -8.25
N ASN A 68 -4.74 -6.74 -7.83
CA ASN A 68 -4.51 -8.17 -7.66
C ASN A 68 -3.79 -8.79 -8.89
N GLY A 69 -2.69 -9.51 -8.66
CA GLY A 69 -1.88 -10.15 -9.69
C GLY A 69 -1.15 -9.21 -10.67
N LYS A 70 -1.03 -7.92 -10.34
CA LYS A 70 -0.28 -6.93 -11.14
C LYS A 70 0.97 -6.43 -10.40
N SER A 71 1.74 -5.56 -11.03
CA SER A 71 2.87 -4.90 -10.39
C SER A 71 2.66 -3.39 -10.37
N ALA A 72 3.20 -2.74 -9.34
CA ALA A 72 3.30 -1.28 -9.28
C ALA A 72 4.74 -0.90 -8.96
N LYS A 73 5.17 0.27 -9.44
CA LYS A 73 6.49 0.82 -9.20
C LYS A 73 6.36 2.28 -8.80
N TRP A 74 7.12 2.70 -7.81
CA TRP A 74 7.31 4.10 -7.47
C TRP A 74 8.78 4.40 -7.18
N THR A 75 9.12 5.68 -7.12
CA THR A 75 10.40 6.18 -6.61
C THR A 75 10.12 7.06 -5.40
N GLY A 76 11.07 7.15 -4.47
CA GLY A 76 11.05 8.13 -3.41
C GLY A 76 12.41 8.26 -2.74
N LEU A 77 12.67 9.44 -2.18
CA LEU A 77 13.88 9.77 -1.45
C LEU A 77 13.70 9.32 0.01
N VAL A 78 14.30 8.18 0.36
CA VAL A 78 14.18 7.59 1.70
C VAL A 78 15.54 7.17 2.25
N ILE A 79 15.61 7.02 3.57
CA ILE A 79 16.74 6.37 4.23
C ILE A 79 16.43 4.87 4.23
N VAL A 80 17.31 4.10 3.60
CA VAL A 80 17.31 2.64 3.71
C VAL A 80 18.37 2.26 4.72
N SER A 81 18.03 1.40 5.66
CA SER A 81 18.99 0.78 6.57
C SER A 81 19.02 -0.72 6.29
N GLU A 82 20.20 -1.30 6.18
CA GLU A 82 20.41 -2.76 6.17
C GLU A 82 21.30 -3.10 7.37
N ASP A 83 20.97 -4.16 8.13
CA ASP A 83 21.75 -4.63 9.29
C ASP A 83 22.03 -3.56 10.37
N GLY A 84 21.14 -2.59 10.51
CA GLY A 84 21.31 -1.45 11.43
C GLY A 84 22.24 -0.35 10.90
N GLU A 85 22.85 -0.51 9.73
CA GLU A 85 23.64 0.51 9.07
C GLU A 85 22.78 1.32 8.08
N SER A 86 22.86 2.64 8.18
CA SER A 86 22.16 3.55 7.27
C SER A 86 22.93 3.67 5.96
N HIS A 87 22.28 3.37 4.85
CA HIS A 87 22.79 3.63 3.50
C HIS A 87 22.55 5.08 3.06
N GLY A 88 22.22 5.97 3.99
CA GLY A 88 21.93 7.37 3.71
C GLY A 88 20.57 7.59 3.03
N ARG A 89 20.18 8.86 2.95
CA ARG A 89 18.96 9.31 2.26
C ARG A 89 19.26 9.44 0.77
N ASP A 90 18.66 8.58 -0.05
CA ASP A 90 18.89 8.57 -1.50
C ASP A 90 17.64 8.15 -2.28
N SER A 91 17.58 8.56 -3.55
CA SER A 91 16.50 8.26 -4.46
C SER A 91 16.42 6.76 -4.69
N THR A 92 15.33 6.16 -4.25
CA THR A 92 15.17 4.71 -4.22
C THR A 92 13.94 4.31 -5.02
N ASN A 93 14.13 3.39 -5.96
CA ASN A 93 13.05 2.75 -6.69
C ASN A 93 12.45 1.63 -5.83
N PHE A 94 11.13 1.53 -5.81
CA PHE A 94 10.38 0.47 -5.15
C PHE A 94 9.44 -0.19 -6.16
N ARG A 95 9.22 -1.48 -6.02
CA ARG A 95 8.16 -2.19 -6.75
C ARG A 95 7.47 -3.21 -5.88
N VAL A 96 6.18 -3.38 -6.14
CA VAL A 96 5.36 -4.46 -5.57
C VAL A 96 5.13 -5.50 -6.65
N MET A 97 5.40 -6.75 -6.32
CA MET A 97 5.34 -7.86 -7.27
C MET A 97 4.11 -8.74 -7.00
N ASN A 98 3.26 -8.88 -8.01
CA ASN A 98 2.16 -9.85 -8.11
C ASN A 98 1.43 -10.12 -6.79
N PRO A 99 0.80 -9.10 -6.16
CA PRO A 99 0.16 -9.27 -4.88
C PRO A 99 -1.07 -10.17 -5.04
N THR A 100 -1.36 -10.98 -4.03
CA THR A 100 -2.63 -11.67 -3.87
C THR A 100 -3.52 -10.82 -2.98
N ILE A 101 -4.64 -10.33 -3.49
CA ILE A 101 -5.62 -9.53 -2.75
C ILE A 101 -6.98 -10.22 -2.89
N THR A 102 -7.45 -10.78 -1.79
CA THR A 102 -8.71 -11.52 -1.69
C THR A 102 -9.43 -11.13 -0.40
N ASP A 103 -10.68 -11.54 -0.21
CA ASP A 103 -11.40 -11.29 1.05
C ASP A 103 -10.77 -12.00 2.25
N GLU A 104 -10.01 -13.07 2.02
CA GLU A 104 -9.40 -13.88 3.07
C GLU A 104 -7.97 -13.42 3.41
N ARG A 105 -7.21 -12.94 2.43
CA ARG A 105 -5.79 -12.61 2.60
C ARG A 105 -5.27 -11.53 1.66
N ILE A 106 -4.23 -10.85 2.13
CA ILE A 106 -3.36 -9.97 1.36
C ILE A 106 -1.94 -10.52 1.46
N GLU A 107 -1.31 -10.79 0.32
CA GLU A 107 0.10 -11.22 0.27
C GLU A 107 0.83 -10.40 -0.79
N TYR A 108 2.02 -9.90 -0.48
CA TYR A 108 2.84 -9.16 -1.43
C TYR A 108 4.32 -9.16 -1.05
N GLN A 109 5.15 -8.88 -2.05
CA GLN A 109 6.58 -8.65 -1.90
C GLN A 109 6.90 -7.24 -2.35
N ILE A 110 7.64 -6.49 -1.54
CA ILE A 110 8.25 -5.21 -1.92
C ILE A 110 9.72 -5.47 -2.23
N GLU A 111 10.16 -4.94 -3.36
CA GLU A 111 11.55 -4.92 -3.76
C GLU A 111 12.01 -3.48 -3.95
N TRP A 112 13.29 -3.22 -3.75
CA TRP A 112 13.90 -1.90 -3.87
C TRP A 112 15.17 -1.94 -4.71
N SER A 113 15.56 -0.78 -5.25
CA SER A 113 16.78 -0.59 -6.04
C SER A 113 17.25 0.86 -6.07
N ARG A 114 18.57 1.07 -5.99
CA ARG A 114 19.26 2.34 -6.27
C ARG A 114 20.15 2.27 -7.53
N GLY A 115 19.89 1.29 -8.39
CA GLY A 115 20.67 1.05 -9.61
C GLY A 115 19.97 0.02 -10.49
N ASP A 116 20.73 -0.94 -11.01
CA ASP A 116 20.19 -1.96 -11.91
C ASP A 116 19.73 -3.22 -11.18
N GLU A 117 20.20 -3.45 -9.96
CA GLU A 117 19.87 -4.63 -9.17
C GLU A 117 18.66 -4.41 -8.27
N TRP A 118 17.69 -5.32 -8.32
CA TRP A 118 16.54 -5.34 -7.43
C TRP A 118 16.80 -6.30 -6.29
N ARG A 119 16.51 -5.83 -5.07
CA ARG A 119 16.63 -6.63 -3.85
C ARG A 119 15.28 -6.68 -3.17
N THR A 120 14.94 -7.84 -2.64
CA THR A 120 13.74 -7.95 -1.82
C THR A 120 13.93 -7.14 -0.56
N MET A 121 13.00 -6.24 -0.32
CA MET A 121 12.92 -5.49 0.92
C MET A 121 12.17 -6.30 1.96
N GLN A 122 10.97 -6.73 1.60
CA GLN A 122 9.98 -7.20 2.55
C GLN A 122 9.03 -8.20 1.88
N ASN A 123 8.66 -9.26 2.61
CA ASN A 123 7.53 -10.12 2.27
C ASN A 123 6.45 -9.95 3.33
N VAL A 124 5.20 -9.74 2.91
CA VAL A 124 4.08 -9.51 3.81
C VAL A 124 2.95 -10.48 3.51
N ALA A 125 2.41 -11.09 4.56
CA ALA A 125 1.19 -11.87 4.51
C ALA A 125 0.25 -11.40 5.62
N ILE A 126 -0.99 -11.06 5.27
CA ILE A 126 -2.03 -10.61 6.20
C ILE A 126 -3.26 -11.50 6.00
N ASN A 127 -3.67 -12.18 7.07
CA ASN A 127 -4.95 -12.86 7.13
C ASN A 127 -6.04 -11.83 7.45
N ARG A 128 -6.93 -11.56 6.50
CA ARG A 128 -7.99 -10.56 6.66
C ARG A 128 -9.14 -11.04 7.55
N LEU A 129 -9.27 -12.34 7.77
CA LEU A 129 -10.31 -12.92 8.62
C LEU A 129 -9.95 -12.83 10.09
N THR A 130 -8.68 -13.07 10.43
CA THR A 130 -8.19 -13.06 11.82
C THR A 130 -7.47 -11.77 12.19
N GLY A 131 -7.01 -11.00 11.20
CA GLY A 131 -6.12 -9.86 11.38
C GLY A 131 -4.65 -10.23 11.56
N GLY A 132 -4.32 -11.49 11.81
CA GLY A 132 -2.93 -11.93 12.00
C GLY A 132 -2.09 -11.69 10.74
N ALA A 133 -0.90 -11.16 10.91
CA ALA A 133 0.01 -10.83 9.82
C ALA A 133 1.46 -11.10 10.18
N VAL A 134 2.27 -11.33 9.14
CA VAL A 134 3.71 -11.46 9.28
C VAL A 134 4.39 -10.60 8.22
N SER A 135 5.42 -9.87 8.62
CA SER A 135 6.32 -9.16 7.73
C SER A 135 7.74 -9.62 7.95
N TYR A 136 8.39 -10.07 6.87
CA TYR A 136 9.78 -10.50 6.88
C TYR A 136 10.63 -9.51 6.10
N PHE A 137 11.46 -8.73 6.79
CA PHE A 137 12.58 -8.05 6.14
C PHE A 137 13.70 -9.07 5.91
N ILE A 138 14.26 -9.14 4.69
CA ILE A 138 15.19 -10.23 4.32
C ILE A 138 16.42 -10.32 5.21
N ASN A 139 16.86 -9.20 5.78
CA ASN A 139 18.06 -9.12 6.61
C ASN A 139 17.75 -9.23 8.12
N GLU A 140 16.49 -9.39 8.53
CA GLU A 140 16.11 -9.58 9.92
C GLU A 140 15.93 -11.07 10.24
N HIS A 141 16.52 -11.52 11.34
CA HIS A 141 16.40 -12.90 11.79
C HIS A 141 15.00 -13.17 12.35
N GLY A 142 14.09 -13.60 11.47
CA GLY A 142 12.71 -13.92 11.81
C GLY A 142 11.76 -12.80 11.41
N GLY A 143 10.57 -13.17 10.94
CA GLY A 143 9.53 -12.18 10.61
C GLY A 143 8.87 -11.65 11.87
N ASP A 144 8.62 -10.36 11.87
CA ASP A 144 7.79 -9.73 12.90
C ASP A 144 6.32 -10.14 12.70
N SER A 145 5.68 -10.51 13.80
CA SER A 145 4.24 -10.82 13.83
C SER A 145 3.46 -9.57 14.20
N TYR A 146 2.35 -9.34 13.51
CA TYR A 146 1.50 -8.16 13.68
C TYR A 146 0.04 -8.59 13.81
N GLN A 147 -0.72 -7.80 14.57
CA GLN A 147 -2.17 -7.84 14.54
C GLN A 147 -2.69 -6.65 13.74
N CYS A 148 -3.32 -6.93 12.61
CA CYS A 148 -3.86 -5.95 11.68
C CYS A 148 -5.37 -5.81 11.79
N ARG A 149 -5.86 -4.58 11.62
CA ARG A 149 -7.27 -4.26 11.48
C ARG A 149 -7.49 -3.36 10.28
N ILE A 150 -8.49 -3.70 9.48
CA ILE A 150 -8.97 -2.82 8.41
C ILE A 150 -9.90 -1.81 9.09
N SER A 151 -9.44 -0.55 9.15
CA SER A 151 -10.27 0.51 9.72
C SER A 151 -11.45 0.75 8.79
N ASN A 152 -12.66 0.50 9.32
CA ASN A 152 -13.87 0.92 8.66
C ASN A 152 -13.93 2.45 8.72
N LYS A 153 -14.16 3.03 7.54
CA LYS A 153 -14.38 4.45 7.25
C LYS A 153 -14.85 5.25 8.47
N SER A 154 -14.11 6.29 8.85
CA SER A 154 -14.73 7.46 9.47
C SER A 154 -15.61 8.11 8.40
N ILE A 155 -16.93 7.97 8.57
CA ILE A 155 -17.96 8.64 7.76
C ILE A 155 -17.97 10.12 8.10
#